data_AF-A0A1M2VRC2-F1
#
_entry.id   AF-A0A1M2VRC2-F1
#
_cell.length_a   1.000
_cell.length_b   1.000
_cell.length_c   1.000
_cell.angle_alpha   90.00
_cell.angle_beta   90.00
_cell.angle_gamma   90.00
#
_symmetry.space_group_name_H-M   'P 1'
#
loop_
_entity.id
_entity.type
_entity.pdbx_description
1 polymer ?
#
loop_
_entity_poly.entity_id
_entity_poly.type
_entity_poly.pdbx_seq_one_letter_code
_entity_poly.pdbx_strand_id
1 'polypeptide(L)'
;MSGQKSLLDDHELQALGVTWEDYMLVAAELGMDVLRLPIPEGLPPNDPATLDAHLAKLIENYTLRGSAILVHCRGGVGRAGIIACCWMLKLGLCGWLDVDVDASLHEPAGQQVDPETMHLVERLISVVRRRRSPKAIETYEQVRFLVEYVAFLREQGESNRKRVAQDWFADWETRVE
;
A
#
# COMPACT_ATOMS: atom_id res chain seq x y z
N MET A 1 -3.08 7.02 20.90
CA MET A 1 -4.16 6.91 19.91
C MET A 1 -3.72 5.92 18.85
N SER A 2 -4.50 4.88 18.61
CA SER A 2 -4.22 3.83 17.63
C SER A 2 -5.17 3.96 16.45
N GLY A 3 -4.63 3.82 15.23
CA GLY A 3 -5.45 3.85 14.02
C GLY A 3 -5.99 2.47 13.67
N GLN A 4 -7.26 2.36 13.29
CA GLN A 4 -7.89 1.16 12.78
C GLN A 4 -8.39 1.40 11.35
N LYS A 5 -8.22 0.40 10.48
CA LYS A 5 -8.73 0.41 9.11
C LYS A 5 -9.67 -0.77 8.88
N SER A 6 -10.92 -0.47 8.55
CA SER A 6 -11.96 -1.45 8.22
C SER A 6 -12.13 -1.55 6.70
N LEU A 7 -12.09 -2.79 6.19
CA LEU A 7 -12.25 -3.09 4.76
C LEU A 7 -13.63 -3.65 4.41
N LEU A 8 -14.55 -3.70 5.38
CA LEU A 8 -15.88 -4.29 5.23
C LEU A 8 -16.87 -3.27 4.65
N ASP A 9 -17.67 -3.74 3.69
CA ASP A 9 -18.85 -3.01 3.24
C ASP A 9 -20.04 -3.19 4.22
N ASP A 10 -21.14 -2.46 3.97
CA ASP A 10 -22.31 -2.51 4.86
C ASP A 10 -22.99 -3.88 4.85
N HIS A 11 -22.98 -4.58 3.70
CA HIS A 11 -23.57 -5.91 3.60
C HIS A 11 -22.80 -6.94 4.41
N GLU A 12 -21.46 -6.87 4.40
CA GLU A 12 -20.61 -7.74 5.20
C GLU A 12 -20.77 -7.47 6.70
N LEU A 13 -20.82 -6.20 7.11
CA LEU A 13 -21.07 -5.83 8.50
C LEU A 13 -22.45 -6.32 8.97
N GLN A 14 -23.48 -6.09 8.16
CA GLN A 14 -24.85 -6.51 8.46
C GLN A 14 -24.96 -8.05 8.55
N ALA A 15 -24.26 -8.79 7.68
CA ALA A 15 -24.18 -10.24 7.75
C ALA A 15 -23.49 -10.76 9.03
N LEU A 16 -22.66 -9.94 9.67
CA LEU A 16 -22.06 -10.20 10.99
C LEU A 16 -22.94 -9.74 12.16
N GLY A 17 -24.11 -9.15 11.88
CA GLY A 17 -25.02 -8.63 12.89
C GLY A 17 -24.59 -7.30 13.51
N VAL A 18 -23.70 -6.55 12.83
CA VAL A 18 -23.17 -5.27 13.31
C VAL A 18 -23.48 -4.18 12.29
N THR A 19 -23.95 -3.02 12.74
CA THR A 19 -24.11 -1.85 11.86
C THR A 19 -22.83 -1.04 11.79
N TRP A 20 -22.68 -0.20 10.75
CA TRP A 20 -21.54 0.70 10.67
C TRP A 20 -21.52 1.71 11.84
N GLU A 21 -22.70 2.16 12.26
CA GLU A 21 -22.88 3.07 13.38
C GLU A 21 -22.41 2.43 14.69
N ASP A 22 -22.85 1.21 14.99
CA ASP A 22 -22.42 0.47 16.19
C ASP A 22 -20.91 0.22 16.18
N TYR A 23 -20.36 -0.13 15.01
CA TYR A 23 -18.93 -0.34 14.84
C TYR A 23 -18.14 0.93 15.16
N MET A 24 -18.56 2.08 14.61
CA MET A 24 -17.92 3.37 14.85
C MET A 24 -18.06 3.83 16.30
N LEU A 25 -19.21 3.61 16.92
CA LEU A 25 -19.46 3.94 18.32
C LEU A 25 -18.47 3.21 19.22
N VAL A 26 -18.37 1.88 19.08
CA VAL A 26 -17.46 1.06 19.89
C VAL A 26 -16.00 1.43 19.63
N ALA A 27 -15.62 1.68 18.37
CA ALA A 27 -14.25 2.11 18.06
C ALA A 27 -13.91 3.45 18.74
N ALA A 28 -14.85 4.40 18.73
CA ALA A 28 -14.69 5.69 19.41
C ALA A 28 -14.60 5.55 20.93
N GLU A 29 -15.44 4.70 21.54
CA GLU A 29 -15.38 4.38 22.98
C GLU A 29 -14.03 3.78 23.39
N LEU A 30 -13.42 3.00 22.49
CA LEU A 30 -12.08 2.43 22.68
C LEU A 30 -10.94 3.41 22.31
N GLY A 31 -11.25 4.63 21.90
CA GLY A 31 -10.27 5.64 21.51
C GLY A 31 -9.50 5.29 20.23
N MET A 32 -10.13 4.57 19.31
CA MET A 32 -9.57 4.18 18.03
C MET A 32 -10.08 5.10 16.91
N ASP A 33 -9.15 5.62 16.13
CA ASP A 33 -9.48 6.38 14.92
C ASP A 33 -9.74 5.40 13.78
N VAL A 34 -10.90 5.48 13.12
CA VAL A 34 -11.28 4.53 12.06
C VAL A 34 -11.20 5.16 10.67
N LEU A 35 -10.45 4.51 9.77
CA LEU A 35 -10.51 4.75 8.33
C LEU A 35 -11.28 3.61 7.64
N ARG A 36 -12.41 3.93 7.02
CA ARG A 36 -13.18 2.97 6.22
C ARG A 36 -12.69 2.96 4.77
N LEU A 37 -12.33 1.78 4.26
CA LEU A 37 -11.99 1.56 2.86
C LEU A 37 -12.64 0.26 2.38
N PRO A 38 -13.92 0.28 1.99
CA PRO A 38 -14.64 -0.92 1.56
C PRO A 38 -13.96 -1.54 0.34
N ILE A 39 -13.62 -2.83 0.43
CA ILE A 39 -13.04 -3.60 -0.68
C ILE A 39 -13.85 -4.89 -0.80
N PRO A 40 -14.48 -5.18 -1.95
CA PRO A 40 -15.26 -6.42 -2.11
C PRO A 40 -14.41 -7.68 -1.89
N GLU A 41 -15.03 -8.76 -1.42
CA GLU A 41 -14.34 -10.02 -1.17
C GLU A 41 -13.64 -10.57 -2.42
N GLY A 42 -12.41 -11.06 -2.26
CA GLY A 42 -11.58 -11.58 -3.36
C GLY A 42 -10.94 -10.51 -4.26
N LEU A 43 -11.32 -9.24 -4.14
CA LEU A 43 -10.79 -8.16 -4.97
C LEU A 43 -9.73 -7.31 -4.26
N PRO A 44 -8.85 -6.63 -5.02
CA PRO A 44 -7.99 -5.57 -4.51
C PRO A 44 -8.74 -4.22 -4.39
N PRO A 45 -8.11 -3.20 -3.78
CA PRO A 45 -8.52 -1.81 -3.99
C PRO A 45 -8.57 -1.45 -5.48
N ASN A 46 -9.43 -0.50 -5.85
CA ASN A 46 -9.66 -0.16 -7.26
C ASN A 46 -8.50 0.61 -7.91
N ASP A 47 -7.78 1.43 -7.14
CA ASP A 47 -6.79 2.36 -7.67
C ASP A 47 -5.55 2.46 -6.76
N PRO A 48 -4.34 2.18 -7.28
CA PRO A 48 -3.07 2.36 -6.58
C PRO A 48 -2.88 3.76 -5.99
N ALA A 49 -3.20 4.82 -6.74
CA ALA A 49 -2.94 6.19 -6.32
C ALA A 49 -3.81 6.61 -5.12
N THR A 50 -5.10 6.28 -5.17
CA THR A 50 -6.04 6.52 -4.07
C THR A 50 -5.62 5.78 -2.82
N LEU A 51 -5.25 4.49 -2.92
CA LEU A 51 -4.74 3.75 -1.78
C LEU A 51 -3.46 4.40 -1.23
N ASP A 52 -2.54 4.80 -2.11
CA ASP A 52 -1.27 5.41 -1.72
C ASP A 52 -1.48 6.69 -0.91
N ALA A 53 -2.39 7.56 -1.35
CA ALA A 53 -2.75 8.79 -0.65
C ALA A 53 -3.31 8.52 0.76
N HIS A 54 -4.13 7.47 0.91
CA HIS A 54 -4.60 7.04 2.23
C HIS A 54 -3.46 6.49 3.09
N LEU A 55 -2.57 5.69 2.52
CA LEU A 55 -1.41 5.15 3.23
C LEU A 55 -0.43 6.25 3.65
N ALA A 56 -0.21 7.26 2.82
CA ALA A 56 0.64 8.42 3.15
C ALA A 56 0.13 9.12 4.42
N LYS A 57 -1.18 9.46 4.45
CA LYS A 57 -1.81 10.08 5.62
C LYS A 57 -1.72 9.19 6.87
N LEU A 58 -1.91 7.88 6.72
CA LEU A 58 -1.80 6.95 7.84
C LEU A 58 -0.37 6.84 8.37
N ILE A 59 0.61 6.78 7.48
CA ILE A 59 2.02 6.68 7.84
C ILE A 59 2.46 7.94 8.58
N GLU A 60 2.15 9.12 8.04
CA GLU A 60 2.53 10.42 8.62
C GLU A 60 1.86 10.68 9.98
N ASN A 61 0.57 10.40 10.09
CA ASN A 61 -0.18 10.71 11.31
C ASN A 61 -0.05 9.65 12.41
N TYR A 62 0.30 8.42 12.07
CA TYR A 62 0.35 7.32 13.04
C TYR A 62 1.70 6.59 13.02
N THR A 63 2.05 5.93 11.92
CA THR A 63 3.22 5.04 11.89
C THR A 63 4.52 5.73 12.29
N LEU A 64 4.83 6.88 11.68
CA LEU A 64 6.06 7.62 11.96
C LEU A 64 6.08 8.26 13.35
N ARG A 65 4.92 8.37 14.00
CA ARG A 65 4.77 8.85 15.38
C ARG A 65 4.83 7.71 16.41
N GLY A 66 5.11 6.48 15.98
CA GLY A 66 5.15 5.30 16.83
C GLY A 66 3.77 4.73 17.19
N SER A 67 2.69 5.25 16.59
CA SER A 67 1.34 4.73 16.82
C SER A 67 1.09 3.51 15.94
N ALA A 68 0.58 2.44 16.57
CA ALA A 68 0.20 1.23 15.87
C ALA A 68 -1.04 1.45 14.98
N ILE A 69 -1.04 0.78 13.82
CA ILE A 69 -2.18 0.72 12.91
C ILE A 69 -2.66 -0.73 12.79
N LEU A 70 -3.95 -0.94 13.02
CA LEU A 70 -4.63 -2.22 12.78
C LEU A 70 -5.36 -2.16 11.44
N VAL A 71 -5.25 -3.22 10.63
CA VAL A 71 -6.05 -3.40 9.41
C VAL A 71 -6.78 -4.73 9.51
N HIS A 72 -8.07 -4.75 9.19
CA HIS A 72 -8.83 -5.99 9.12
C HIS A 72 -9.83 -6.00 7.95
N CYS A 73 -10.18 -7.22 7.53
CA CYS A 73 -11.35 -7.49 6.71
C CYS A 73 -12.28 -8.42 7.51
N ARG A 74 -12.98 -9.36 6.86
CA ARG A 74 -13.80 -10.34 7.56
C ARG A 74 -12.96 -11.38 8.29
N GLY A 75 -12.09 -12.09 7.55
CA GLY A 75 -11.21 -13.14 8.10
C GLY A 75 -9.79 -12.68 8.41
N GLY A 76 -9.40 -11.46 8.03
CA GLY A 76 -8.02 -10.96 8.19
C GLY A 76 -6.98 -11.66 7.28
N VAL A 77 -7.42 -12.39 6.25
CA VAL A 77 -6.56 -13.22 5.39
C VAL A 77 -6.20 -12.51 4.07
N GLY A 78 -7.15 -12.32 3.15
CA GLY A 78 -6.87 -11.74 1.83
C GLY A 78 -6.65 -10.23 1.80
N ARG A 79 -7.74 -9.46 1.83
CA ARG A 79 -7.74 -7.99 1.63
C ARG A 79 -6.84 -7.23 2.60
N ALA A 80 -6.84 -7.63 3.87
CA ALA A 80 -5.96 -7.04 4.88
C ALA A 80 -4.48 -7.25 4.55
N GLY A 81 -4.14 -8.39 3.94
CA GLY A 81 -2.80 -8.68 3.45
C GLY A 81 -2.34 -7.69 2.37
N ILE A 82 -3.21 -7.31 1.44
CA ILE A 82 -2.88 -6.34 0.36
C ILE A 82 -2.51 -5.00 0.97
N ILE A 83 -3.32 -4.51 1.91
CA ILE A 83 -3.05 -3.22 2.57
C ILE A 83 -1.74 -3.28 3.34
N ALA A 84 -1.46 -4.39 4.03
CA ALA A 84 -0.18 -4.60 4.72
C ALA A 84 0.99 -4.60 3.73
N CYS A 85 0.85 -5.28 2.59
CA CYS A 85 1.84 -5.29 1.51
C CYS A 85 2.14 -3.88 1.00
N CYS A 86 1.12 -3.10 0.63
CA CYS A 86 1.28 -1.74 0.14
C CYS A 86 1.89 -0.81 1.20
N TRP A 87 1.49 -0.94 2.46
CA TRP A 87 2.09 -0.19 3.58
C TRP A 87 3.58 -0.53 3.75
N MET A 88 3.96 -1.80 3.69
CA MET A 88 5.36 -2.22 3.76
C MET A 88 6.20 -1.72 2.57
N LEU A 89 5.65 -1.76 1.36
CA LEU A 89 6.30 -1.22 0.15
C LEU A 89 6.53 0.29 0.28
N LYS A 90 5.51 1.04 0.70
CA LYS A 90 5.60 2.50 0.86
C LYS A 90 6.63 2.92 1.92
N LEU A 91 6.87 2.08 2.93
CA LEU A 91 7.91 2.29 3.94
C LEU A 91 9.30 1.78 3.52
N GLY A 92 9.44 1.14 2.36
CA GLY A 92 10.71 0.57 1.88
C GLY A 92 11.20 -0.66 2.66
N LEU A 93 10.30 -1.39 3.34
CA LEU A 93 10.67 -2.48 4.27
C LEU A 93 11.01 -3.82 3.60
N CYS A 94 10.73 -3.97 2.31
CA CYS A 94 10.98 -5.21 1.57
C CYS A 94 12.12 -5.07 0.57
N GLY A 95 13.10 -4.23 0.89
CA GLY A 95 14.15 -3.77 -0.03
C GLY A 95 13.73 -2.47 -0.68
N TRP A 96 14.71 -1.61 -0.92
CA TRP A 96 14.49 -0.47 -1.81
C TRP A 96 14.43 -1.00 -3.23
N LEU A 97 13.66 -0.31 -4.07
CA LEU A 97 13.82 -0.41 -5.50
C LEU A 97 15.28 0.01 -5.77
N ASP A 98 16.20 -0.93 -5.94
CA ASP A 98 17.55 -0.61 -6.39
C ASP A 98 17.39 -0.05 -7.80
N VAL A 99 17.31 1.28 -7.92
CA VAL A 99 17.17 1.99 -9.20
C VAL A 99 18.53 2.14 -9.91
N ASP A 100 19.54 1.37 -9.48
CA ASP A 100 20.91 1.42 -9.99
C ASP A 100 21.38 0.02 -10.41
N VAL A 101 20.82 -0.48 -11.51
CA VAL A 101 21.57 -1.40 -12.40
C VAL A 101 21.15 -1.10 -13.84
N ASP A 102 21.87 -0.18 -14.47
CA ASP A 102 22.10 -0.09 -15.93
C ASP A 102 20.95 -0.59 -16.85
N ALA A 103 19.74 -0.04 -16.68
CA ALA A 103 18.57 -0.36 -17.49
C ALA A 103 18.64 0.26 -18.92
N SER A 104 19.84 0.44 -19.45
CA SER A 104 20.14 1.07 -20.74
C SER A 104 19.93 0.14 -21.94
N LEU A 105 19.54 -1.13 -21.78
CA LEU A 105 19.61 -2.13 -22.86
C LEU A 105 18.40 -3.05 -23.06
N HIS A 106 17.23 -2.82 -22.44
CA HIS A 106 16.06 -3.65 -22.72
C HIS A 106 15.00 -2.94 -23.58
N GLU A 107 14.97 -3.35 -24.85
CA GLU A 107 13.93 -3.06 -25.84
C GLU A 107 12.51 -3.38 -25.33
N PRO A 108 11.47 -2.69 -25.83
CA PRO A 108 10.10 -2.87 -25.36
C PRO A 108 9.49 -4.13 -26.00
N ALA A 109 9.58 -5.27 -25.31
CA ALA A 109 8.87 -6.48 -25.66
C ALA A 109 7.62 -6.63 -24.77
N GLY A 110 6.45 -6.74 -25.40
CA GLY A 110 5.13 -6.54 -24.80
C GLY A 110 4.79 -7.35 -23.55
N GLN A 111 3.86 -6.81 -22.76
CA GLN A 111 3.03 -7.49 -21.75
C GLN A 111 3.74 -8.48 -20.81
N GLN A 112 5.02 -8.30 -20.51
CA GLN A 112 5.74 -9.10 -19.52
C GLN A 112 6.08 -8.24 -18.31
N VAL A 113 5.69 -8.71 -17.13
CA VAL A 113 6.03 -8.07 -15.86
C VAL A 113 7.53 -8.23 -15.66
N ASP A 114 8.19 -7.11 -15.36
CA ASP A 114 9.61 -7.05 -15.03
C ASP A 114 9.98 -8.11 -13.96
N PRO A 115 10.99 -8.98 -14.20
CA PRO A 115 11.39 -10.03 -13.26
C PRO A 115 11.73 -9.52 -11.86
N GLU A 116 12.30 -8.32 -11.74
CA GLU A 116 12.63 -7.74 -10.43
C GLU A 116 11.38 -7.37 -9.65
N THR A 117 10.39 -6.78 -10.34
CA THR A 117 9.07 -6.50 -9.76
C THR A 117 8.43 -7.78 -9.25
N MET A 118 8.47 -8.86 -10.04
CA MET A 118 7.89 -10.13 -9.61
C MET A 118 8.61 -10.70 -8.38
N HIS A 119 9.95 -10.67 -8.35
CA HIS A 119 10.73 -11.13 -7.21
C HIS A 119 10.42 -10.31 -5.93
N LEU A 120 10.27 -9.00 -6.07
CA LEU A 120 9.86 -8.12 -4.96
C LEU A 120 8.48 -8.50 -4.43
N VAL A 121 7.50 -8.69 -5.31
CA VAL A 121 6.14 -9.09 -4.95
C VAL A 121 6.13 -10.46 -4.25
N GLU A 122 6.87 -11.43 -4.76
CA GLU A 122 7.01 -12.75 -4.11
C GLU A 122 7.60 -12.65 -2.70
N ARG A 123 8.67 -11.85 -2.55
CA ARG A 123 9.31 -11.60 -1.25
C ARG A 123 8.33 -10.94 -0.28
N LEU A 124 7.60 -9.93 -0.74
CA LEU A 124 6.58 -9.21 0.03
C LEU A 124 5.47 -10.16 0.51
N ILE A 125 4.90 -10.95 -0.40
CA ILE A 125 3.86 -11.94 -0.09
C ILE A 125 4.40 -12.97 0.91
N SER A 126 5.63 -13.45 0.72
CA SER A 126 6.28 -14.40 1.64
C SER A 126 6.40 -13.83 3.05
N VAL A 127 6.79 -12.56 3.20
CA VAL A 127 6.87 -11.90 4.51
C VAL A 127 5.50 -11.77 5.16
N VAL A 128 4.50 -11.28 4.44
CA VAL A 128 3.14 -11.13 4.99
C VAL A 128 2.54 -12.48 5.35
N ARG A 129 2.75 -13.52 4.53
CA ARG A 129 2.29 -14.88 4.82
C ARG A 129 2.91 -15.45 6.09
N ARG A 130 4.22 -15.25 6.29
CA ARG A 130 4.93 -15.68 7.51
C ARG A 130 4.48 -14.94 8.75
N ARG A 131 4.16 -13.64 8.64
CA ARG A 131 3.83 -12.78 9.78
C ARG A 131 2.37 -12.81 10.19
N ARG A 132 1.44 -13.08 9.25
CA ARG A 132 0.00 -12.96 9.49
C ARG A 132 -0.76 -14.26 9.25
N SER A 133 -0.67 -14.82 8.05
CA SER A 133 -1.40 -16.04 7.68
C SER A 133 -0.79 -16.67 6.43
N PRO A 134 -0.53 -17.99 6.40
CA PRO A 134 -0.07 -18.68 5.19
C PRO A 134 -0.98 -18.50 3.97
N LYS A 135 -2.25 -18.15 4.19
CA LYS A 135 -3.26 -17.90 3.14
C LYS A 135 -3.37 -16.43 2.71
N ALA A 136 -2.54 -15.54 3.24
CA ALA A 136 -2.59 -14.13 2.87
C ALA A 136 -2.34 -13.94 1.36
N ILE A 137 -3.11 -13.04 0.74
CA ILE A 137 -3.19 -12.86 -0.72
C ILE A 137 -3.72 -14.13 -1.40
N GLU A 138 -5.00 -14.07 -1.78
CA GLU A 138 -5.83 -15.23 -2.13
C GLU A 138 -6.12 -15.33 -3.64
N THR A 139 -6.09 -14.22 -4.37
CA THR A 139 -6.50 -14.19 -5.78
C THR A 139 -5.45 -13.59 -6.71
N TYR A 140 -5.53 -13.95 -7.99
CA TYR A 140 -4.70 -13.39 -9.05
C TYR A 140 -4.82 -11.85 -9.13
N GLU A 141 -6.04 -11.34 -9.03
CA GLU A 141 -6.33 -9.89 -9.07
C GLU A 141 -5.57 -9.13 -7.97
N GLN A 142 -5.42 -9.73 -6.78
CA GLN A 142 -4.67 -9.13 -5.68
C GLN A 142 -3.17 -9.10 -5.95
N VAL A 143 -2.63 -10.15 -6.59
CA VAL A 143 -1.21 -10.18 -7.00
C VAL A 143 -0.97 -9.17 -8.12
N ARG A 144 -1.87 -9.08 -9.11
CA ARG A 144 -1.80 -8.10 -10.20
C ARG A 144 -1.78 -6.68 -9.65
N PHE A 145 -2.65 -6.37 -8.69
CA PHE A 145 -2.67 -5.07 -8.02
C PHE A 145 -1.34 -4.74 -7.31
N LEU A 146 -0.67 -5.71 -6.69
CA LEU A 146 0.64 -5.46 -6.07
C LEU A 146 1.71 -5.09 -7.10
N VAL A 147 1.68 -5.72 -8.29
CA VAL A 147 2.55 -5.37 -9.41
C VAL A 147 2.26 -3.94 -9.89
N GLU A 148 0.97 -3.62 -10.10
CA GLU A 148 0.53 -2.27 -10.49
C GLU A 148 0.95 -1.21 -9.45
N TYR A 149 0.83 -1.53 -8.15
CA TYR A 149 1.24 -0.65 -7.08
C TYR A 149 2.76 -0.43 -7.04
N VAL A 150 3.58 -1.45 -7.32
CA VAL A 150 5.03 -1.30 -7.44
C VAL A 150 5.39 -0.39 -8.63
N ALA A 151 4.75 -0.59 -9.78
CA ALA A 151 4.94 0.28 -10.94
C ALA A 151 4.58 1.73 -10.63
N PHE A 152 3.44 1.97 -9.99
CA PHE A 152 3.03 3.29 -9.52
C PHE A 152 4.08 3.95 -8.60
N LEU A 153 4.63 3.20 -7.63
CA LEU A 153 5.66 3.74 -6.74
C LEU A 153 6.96 4.09 -7.47
N ARG A 154 7.36 3.31 -8.49
CA ARG A 154 8.52 3.60 -9.34
C ARG A 154 8.33 4.92 -10.10
N GLU A 155 7.19 5.08 -10.77
CA GLU A 155 6.85 6.29 -11.52
C GLU A 155 6.81 7.54 -10.62
N GLN A 156 6.25 7.42 -9.41
CA GLN A 156 6.24 8.49 -8.41
C GLN A 156 7.67 8.86 -7.95
N GLY A 157 8.51 7.86 -7.71
CA GLY A 157 9.91 8.05 -7.32
C GLY A 157 10.73 8.78 -8.37
N GLU A 158 10.57 8.40 -9.65
CA GLU A 158 11.20 9.07 -10.78
C GLU A 158 10.71 10.51 -10.97
N SER A 159 9.39 10.72 -10.88
CA SER A 159 8.79 12.05 -10.99
C SER A 159 9.29 12.98 -9.89
N ASN A 160 9.36 12.50 -8.65
CA ASN A 160 9.89 13.27 -7.54
C ASN A 160 11.38 13.59 -7.71
N ARG A 161 12.18 12.65 -8.22
CA ARG A 161 13.62 12.85 -8.49
C ARG A 161 13.84 13.91 -9.59
N LYS A 162 13.07 13.85 -10.68
CA LYS A 162 13.11 14.85 -11.77
C LYS A 162 12.78 16.24 -11.24
N ARG A 163 11.74 16.36 -10.40
CA ARG A 163 11.37 17.63 -9.76
C ARG A 163 12.49 18.17 -8.88
N VAL A 164 13.05 17.35 -7.99
CA VAL A 164 14.17 17.77 -7.12
C VAL A 164 15.40 18.19 -7.93
N ALA A 165 15.71 17.47 -9.01
CA ALA A 165 16.80 17.86 -9.90
C ALA A 165 16.54 19.21 -10.58
N GLN A 166 15.32 19.44 -11.08
CA GLN A 166 14.91 20.72 -11.67
C GLN A 166 15.00 21.88 -10.65
N ASP A 167 14.48 21.69 -9.44
CA ASP A 167 14.55 22.69 -8.37
C ASP A 167 16.01 22.99 -7.98
N TRP A 168 16.87 21.96 -7.96
CA TRP A 168 18.29 22.10 -7.68
C TRP A 168 19.03 22.88 -8.78
N PHE A 169 18.76 22.58 -10.06
CA PHE A 169 19.33 23.34 -11.18
C PHE A 169 18.86 24.81 -11.18
N ALA A 170 17.58 25.05 -10.87
CA ALA A 170 17.04 26.40 -10.76
C ALA A 170 17.68 27.20 -9.60
N ASP A 171 17.87 26.59 -8.42
CA ASP A 171 18.56 27.24 -7.28
C ASP A 171 20.02 27.57 -7.60
N TRP A 172 20.73 26.68 -8.30
CA TRP A 172 22.09 26.93 -8.74
C TRP A 172 22.19 28.16 -9.64
N GLU A 173 21.39 28.26 -10.71
CA GLU A 173 21.41 29.39 -11.64
C GLU A 173 21.14 30.73 -10.94
N THR A 174 20.27 30.73 -9.93
CA THR A 174 19.93 31.93 -9.15
C THR A 174 21.07 32.42 -8.24
N ARG A 175 22.09 31.58 -8.00
CA ARG A 175 23.21 31.87 -7.08
C ARG A 175 24.53 32.23 -7.80
N VAL A 176 24.57 32.15 -9.14
CA VAL A 176 25.77 32.47 -9.94
C VAL A 176 25.73 33.88 -10.56
N GLU A 177 24.72 34.68 -10.24
CA GLU A 177 24.65 36.12 -10.53
C GLU A 177 25.05 36.98 -9.31
#